data_AF-A0A926DLJ1-F1
#
_entry.id   AF-A0A926DLJ1-F1
#
_cell.length_a   1.000
_cell.length_b   1.000
_cell.length_c   1.000
_cell.angle_alpha   90.00
_cell.angle_beta   90.00
_cell.angle_gamma   90.00
#
_symmetry.space_group_name_H-M   'P 1'
#
loop_
_entity.id
_entity.type
_entity.pdbx_description
1 polymer ?
#
loop_
_entity_poly.entity_id
_entity_poly.type
_entity_poly.pdbx_seq_one_letter_code
_entity_poly.pdbx_strand_id
1 'polypeptide(L)'
;MAIEVFNRYEQKYLLTRETFLKVNEAVKQHMEPDAHSAGDVFYPICNIYYDTEDCALIRASVAKPAYKEKLRLRSYGRAKPDDLVYLEIKKKYRGLVNKRRTAIPLSCAAEFVQTGALPQVLPCMNRQVMGELSYFVRTHTLMPKAFVAYDRIAYFDRETHDLRISFDRNLRARSDRLSLTSADTGTPIIKSDVYVMEVKTRFAAPLWLTDLLADQGLYKQSFSKYGSFYLDALTAPAPAAQTDAKKTA
;
A
#
# COMPACT_ATOMS: atom_id res chain seq x y z
N MET A 1 6.68 8.49 -17.61
CA MET A 1 6.37 7.04 -17.53
C MET A 1 6.32 6.60 -16.07
N ALA A 2 5.38 5.73 -15.70
CA ALA A 2 5.32 5.19 -14.34
C ALA A 2 6.51 4.24 -14.09
N ILE A 3 7.20 4.39 -12.95
CA ILE A 3 8.31 3.46 -12.62
C ILE A 3 7.72 2.07 -12.35
N GLU A 4 8.14 1.08 -13.13
CA GLU A 4 7.61 -0.28 -13.12
C GLU A 4 8.42 -1.24 -12.26
N VAL A 5 9.75 -1.11 -12.25
CA VAL A 5 10.70 -1.96 -11.51
C VAL A 5 11.69 -1.11 -10.72
N PHE A 6 11.88 -1.41 -9.44
CA PHE A 6 12.91 -0.75 -8.62
C PHE A 6 13.27 -1.53 -7.36
N ASN A 7 14.49 -1.25 -6.85
CA ASN A 7 15.01 -1.71 -5.57
C ASN A 7 15.24 -0.51 -4.66
N ARG A 8 14.82 -0.59 -3.39
CA ARG A 8 15.03 0.47 -2.41
C ARG A 8 14.93 -0.01 -0.98
N TYR A 9 15.57 0.73 -0.08
CA TYR A 9 15.31 0.65 1.35
C TYR A 9 14.08 1.52 1.68
N GLU A 10 13.30 1.06 2.65
CA GLU A 10 12.07 1.74 3.10
C GLU A 10 12.09 1.80 4.62
N GLN A 11 12.15 3.02 5.14
CA GLN A 11 12.04 3.33 6.55
C GLN A 11 10.69 4.00 6.82
N LYS A 12 10.10 3.72 7.97
CA LYS A 12 8.81 4.27 8.37
C LYS A 12 8.90 4.94 9.72
N TYR A 13 8.13 5.99 9.87
CA TYR A 13 8.03 6.80 11.07
C TYR A 13 6.56 7.13 11.30
N LEU A 14 6.13 7.16 12.56
CA LEU A 14 4.82 7.66 12.95
C LEU A 14 4.98 9.08 13.47
N LEU A 15 4.17 9.99 12.97
CA LEU A 15 4.23 11.41 13.29
C LEU A 15 2.88 11.85 13.85
N THR A 16 2.90 12.78 14.80
CA THR A 16 1.73 13.58 15.12
C THR A 16 1.49 14.60 14.01
N ARG A 17 0.30 15.22 13.99
CA ARG A 17 0.01 16.33 13.08
C ARG A 17 1.02 17.47 13.21
N GLU A 18 1.43 17.82 14.43
CA GLU A 18 2.39 18.91 14.65
C GLU A 18 3.76 18.59 14.05
N THR A 19 4.29 17.39 14.33
CA THR A 19 5.57 16.95 13.75
C THR A 19 5.49 16.84 12.23
N PHE A 20 4.36 16.37 11.70
CA PHE A 20 4.14 16.34 10.24
C PHE A 20 4.28 17.74 9.63
N LEU A 21 3.66 18.77 10.21
CA LEU A 21 3.74 20.13 9.66
C LEU A 21 5.20 20.62 9.61
N LYS A 22 5.96 20.45 10.70
CA LYS A 22 7.38 20.85 10.78
C LYS A 22 8.23 20.10 9.75
N VAL A 23 8.10 18.78 9.69
CA VAL A 23 8.87 17.94 8.75
C VAL A 23 8.48 18.24 7.30
N ASN A 24 7.20 18.45 7.02
CA ASN A 24 6.71 18.69 5.66
C ASN A 24 7.24 20.03 5.11
N GLU A 25 7.29 21.08 5.93
CA GLU A 25 7.89 22.36 5.53
C GLU A 25 9.38 22.22 5.20
N ALA A 26 10.15 21.48 6.00
CA ALA A 26 11.55 21.19 5.67
C ALA A 26 11.69 20.35 4.39
N VAL A 27 10.85 19.33 4.21
CA VAL A 27 10.86 18.48 3.00
C VAL A 27 10.62 19.31 1.73
N LYS A 28 9.69 20.28 1.76
CA LYS A 28 9.42 21.16 0.61
C LYS A 28 10.60 22.03 0.20
N GLN A 29 11.50 22.37 1.12
CA GLN A 29 12.69 23.16 0.81
C GLN A 29 13.67 22.37 -0.07
N HIS A 30 13.74 21.06 0.12
CA HIS A 30 14.69 20.18 -0.57
C HIS A 30 14.09 19.37 -1.72
N MET A 31 12.78 19.12 -1.71
CA MET A 31 12.11 18.18 -2.60
C MET A 31 11.00 18.85 -3.42
N GLU A 32 10.47 18.14 -4.40
CA GLU A 32 9.33 18.56 -5.21
C GLU A 32 8.15 17.58 -5.08
N PRO A 33 6.90 18.06 -5.12
CA PRO A 33 5.72 17.20 -5.03
C PRO A 33 5.62 16.25 -6.23
N ASP A 34 5.08 15.04 -6.01
CA ASP A 34 4.76 14.15 -7.12
C ASP A 34 3.58 14.68 -7.96
N ALA A 35 3.39 14.11 -9.15
CA ALA A 35 2.34 14.52 -10.09
C ALA A 35 0.92 14.52 -9.50
N HIS A 36 0.66 13.77 -8.43
CA HIS A 36 -0.65 13.74 -7.76
C HIS A 36 -0.72 14.66 -6.53
N SER A 37 0.43 15.18 -6.08
CA SER A 37 0.58 16.07 -4.92
C SER A 37 0.71 17.55 -5.33
N ALA A 38 0.35 17.89 -6.57
CA ALA A 38 0.42 19.27 -7.05
C ALA A 38 -0.41 20.19 -6.14
N GLY A 39 0.18 21.32 -5.73
CA GLY A 39 -0.44 22.26 -4.80
C GLY A 39 -0.52 21.77 -3.35
N ASP A 40 0.36 20.84 -2.95
CA ASP A 40 0.40 20.26 -1.60
C ASP A 40 -0.90 19.55 -1.17
N VAL A 41 -1.61 18.97 -2.15
CA VAL A 41 -2.89 18.30 -1.92
C VAL A 41 -2.69 16.81 -1.64
N PHE A 42 -3.38 16.31 -0.61
CA PHE A 42 -3.47 14.87 -0.37
C PHE A 42 -4.40 14.22 -1.40
N TYR A 43 -3.96 13.11 -1.99
CA TYR A 43 -4.75 12.32 -2.94
C TYR A 43 -5.06 10.93 -2.38
N PRO A 44 -6.24 10.37 -2.70
CA PRO A 44 -6.63 9.05 -2.22
C PRO A 44 -5.83 7.95 -2.93
N ILE A 45 -5.39 6.95 -2.15
CA ILE A 45 -4.84 5.70 -2.65
C ILE A 45 -5.73 4.56 -2.16
N CYS A 46 -6.26 3.77 -3.08
CA CYS A 46 -7.06 2.59 -2.78
C CYS A 46 -6.27 1.33 -3.16
N ASN A 47 -6.29 0.31 -2.29
CA ASN A 47 -5.61 -0.94 -2.55
C ASN A 47 -6.49 -2.12 -2.19
N ILE A 48 -6.44 -3.17 -3.01
CA ILE A 48 -6.90 -4.52 -2.66
C ILE A 48 -5.67 -5.39 -2.46
N TYR A 49 -5.54 -5.99 -1.28
CA TYR A 49 -4.56 -7.04 -1.03
C TYR A 49 -5.20 -8.40 -1.29
N TYR A 50 -4.48 -9.20 -2.08
CA TYR A 50 -4.82 -10.59 -2.33
C TYR A 50 -4.01 -11.48 -1.40
N ASP A 51 -4.66 -12.52 -0.90
CA ASP A 51 -4.08 -13.52 -0.03
C ASP A 51 -4.72 -14.88 -0.31
N THR A 52 -4.19 -15.92 0.31
CA THR A 52 -4.83 -17.24 0.32
C THR A 52 -6.03 -17.25 1.27
N GLU A 53 -6.88 -18.27 1.14
CA GLU A 53 -8.05 -18.44 2.01
C GLU A 53 -7.70 -18.39 3.49
N ASP A 54 -6.60 -19.03 3.87
CA ASP A 54 -6.08 -19.13 5.23
C ASP A 54 -5.13 -17.97 5.62
N CYS A 55 -5.06 -16.90 4.81
CA CYS A 55 -4.25 -15.71 5.08
C CYS A 55 -2.73 -16.02 5.22
N ALA A 56 -2.22 -16.99 4.45
CA ALA A 56 -0.82 -17.44 4.55
C ALA A 56 0.19 -16.33 4.28
N LEU A 57 -0.04 -15.45 3.29
CA LEU A 57 0.92 -14.41 2.92
C LEU A 57 1.03 -13.34 4.01
N ILE A 58 -0.09 -12.90 4.59
CA ILE A 58 -0.07 -11.92 5.67
C ILE A 58 0.50 -12.49 6.96
N ARG A 59 0.15 -13.72 7.34
CA ARG A 59 0.74 -14.42 8.51
C ARG A 59 2.25 -14.52 8.37
N ALA A 60 2.73 -15.02 7.23
CA ALA A 60 4.16 -15.05 6.91
C ALA A 60 4.75 -13.64 6.98
N SER A 61 4.07 -12.63 6.46
CA SER A 61 4.58 -11.26 6.48
C SER A 61 4.78 -10.68 7.88
N VAL A 62 3.84 -10.98 8.79
CA VAL A 62 3.84 -10.54 10.19
C VAL A 62 4.90 -11.27 11.01
N ALA A 63 5.20 -12.54 10.69
CA ALA A 63 6.30 -13.30 11.28
C ALA A 63 7.71 -12.76 10.92
N LYS A 64 7.80 -11.78 10.01
CA LYS A 64 9.04 -11.10 9.59
C LYS A 64 10.18 -12.05 9.11
N PRO A 65 9.91 -13.03 8.22
CA PRO A 65 10.94 -13.85 7.61
C PRO A 65 11.90 -13.01 6.75
N ALA A 66 13.05 -13.60 6.42
CA ALA A 66 14.05 -12.98 5.56
C ALA A 66 13.49 -12.62 4.19
N TYR A 67 12.66 -13.50 3.61
CA TYR A 67 11.95 -13.28 2.35
C TYR A 67 10.44 -13.23 2.58
N LYS A 68 9.77 -12.25 1.95
CA LYS A 68 8.31 -12.20 1.89
C LYS A 68 7.83 -11.45 0.66
N GLU A 69 6.64 -11.78 0.22
CA GLU A 69 6.00 -11.16 -0.94
C GLU A 69 4.52 -10.89 -0.71
N LYS A 70 3.96 -9.97 -1.50
CA LYS A 70 2.54 -9.60 -1.47
C LYS A 70 2.08 -9.24 -2.87
N LEU A 71 0.86 -9.64 -3.21
CA LEU A 71 0.14 -9.15 -4.38
C LEU A 71 -0.84 -8.05 -3.97
N ARG A 72 -0.90 -7.00 -4.78
CA ARG A 72 -1.79 -5.87 -4.54
C ARG A 72 -2.28 -5.26 -5.83
N LEU A 73 -3.57 -4.98 -5.91
CA LEU A 73 -4.14 -4.11 -6.94
C LEU A 73 -4.33 -2.71 -6.35
N ARG A 74 -3.96 -1.68 -7.09
CA ARG A 74 -3.94 -0.29 -6.63
C ARG A 74 -4.57 0.66 -7.64
N SER A 75 -5.41 1.56 -7.16
CA SER A 75 -5.90 2.72 -7.90
C SER A 75 -5.58 4.03 -7.15
N TYR A 76 -5.64 5.14 -7.89
CA TYR A 76 -5.57 6.50 -7.36
C TYR A 76 -7.02 7.00 -7.23
N GLY A 77 -7.59 6.84 -6.05
CA GLY A 77 -9.02 7.04 -5.80
C GLY A 77 -9.90 5.90 -6.31
N ARG A 78 -11.21 6.20 -6.40
CA ARG A 78 -12.23 5.29 -6.92
C ARG A 78 -12.04 5.09 -8.42
N ALA A 79 -12.01 3.85 -8.86
CA ALA A 79 -11.79 3.48 -10.26
C ALA A 79 -13.06 2.95 -10.92
N LYS A 80 -13.19 3.14 -12.23
CA LYS A 80 -14.16 2.51 -13.12
C LYS A 80 -13.55 1.25 -13.76
N PRO A 81 -14.38 0.35 -14.32
CA PRO A 81 -13.89 -0.90 -14.93
C PRO A 81 -12.78 -0.71 -16.00
N ASP A 82 -12.87 0.36 -16.80
CA ASP A 82 -11.92 0.63 -17.88
C ASP A 82 -10.73 1.51 -17.44
N ASP A 83 -10.74 2.03 -16.21
CA ASP A 83 -9.65 2.84 -15.71
C ASP A 83 -8.39 1.99 -15.53
N LEU A 84 -7.24 2.57 -15.87
CA LEU A 84 -5.95 1.94 -15.64
C LEU A 84 -5.62 1.93 -14.15
N VAL A 85 -5.44 0.72 -13.63
CA VAL A 85 -4.98 0.45 -12.27
C VAL A 85 -3.63 -0.26 -12.31
N TYR A 86 -2.96 -0.34 -11.16
CA TYR A 86 -1.66 -1.01 -11.05
C TYR A 86 -1.81 -2.33 -10.33
N LEU A 87 -1.53 -3.43 -11.01
CA LEU A 87 -1.32 -4.72 -10.38
C LEU A 87 0.16 -4.85 -10.02
N GLU A 88 0.45 -5.05 -8.74
CA GLU A 88 1.80 -4.91 -8.17
C GLU A 88 2.20 -6.14 -7.34
N ILE A 89 3.41 -6.64 -7.57
CA ILE A 89 4.09 -7.57 -6.67
C ILE A 89 5.11 -6.77 -5.85
N LYS A 90 5.06 -6.91 -4.53
CA LYS A 90 6.06 -6.36 -3.61
C LYS A 90 6.81 -7.49 -2.93
N LYS A 91 8.09 -7.65 -3.24
CA LYS A 91 9.01 -8.61 -2.59
C LYS A 91 9.91 -7.87 -1.62
N LYS A 92 10.26 -8.50 -0.50
CA LYS A 92 11.22 -7.99 0.47
C LYS A 92 12.18 -9.09 0.87
N TYR A 93 13.47 -8.85 0.69
CA TYR A 93 14.55 -9.74 1.10
C TYR A 93 15.56 -9.00 1.98
N ARG A 94 15.78 -9.46 3.22
CA ARG A 94 16.75 -8.88 4.19
C ARG A 94 16.74 -7.35 4.26
N GLY A 95 15.55 -6.74 4.23
CA GLY A 95 15.38 -5.28 4.31
C GLY A 95 15.22 -4.58 2.96
N LEU A 96 15.80 -5.12 1.89
CA LEU A 96 15.68 -4.58 0.53
C LEU A 96 14.30 -4.90 -0.05
N VAL A 97 13.62 -3.88 -0.58
CA VAL A 97 12.30 -4.01 -1.21
C VAL A 97 12.47 -3.95 -2.72
N ASN A 98 11.97 -4.98 -3.40
CA ASN A 98 11.77 -4.98 -4.84
C ASN A 98 10.27 -4.84 -5.13
N LYS A 99 9.90 -3.87 -5.97
CA LYS A 99 8.53 -3.74 -6.46
C LYS A 99 8.51 -3.86 -7.97
N ARG A 100 7.54 -4.63 -8.48
CA ARG A 100 7.26 -4.80 -9.89
C ARG A 100 5.77 -4.56 -10.11
N ARG A 101 5.41 -3.76 -11.12
CA ARG A 101 4.01 -3.47 -11.43
C ARG A 101 3.79 -3.25 -12.91
N THR A 102 2.55 -3.42 -13.33
CA THR A 102 2.07 -3.11 -14.67
C THR A 102 0.78 -2.32 -14.56
N ALA A 103 0.56 -1.39 -15.49
CA ALA A 103 -0.78 -0.84 -15.68
C ALA A 103 -1.66 -1.90 -16.38
N ILE A 104 -2.94 -1.92 -16.03
CA ILE A 104 -3.93 -2.87 -16.56
C ILE A 104 -5.34 -2.29 -16.29
N PRO A 105 -6.31 -2.43 -17.20
CA PRO A 105 -7.70 -2.07 -16.91
C PRO A 105 -8.24 -2.83 -15.69
N LEU A 106 -9.06 -2.18 -14.86
CA LEU A 106 -9.56 -2.79 -13.62
C LEU A 106 -10.33 -4.09 -13.87
N SER A 107 -11.19 -4.14 -14.89
CA SER A 107 -11.92 -5.34 -15.31
C SER A 107 -10.97 -6.50 -15.63
N CYS A 108 -9.99 -6.26 -16.49
CA CYS A 108 -8.97 -7.26 -16.86
C CYS A 108 -8.16 -7.74 -15.65
N ALA A 109 -7.80 -6.84 -14.73
CA ALA A 109 -7.03 -7.22 -13.54
C ALA A 109 -7.83 -8.12 -12.60
N ALA A 110 -9.12 -7.82 -12.40
CA ALA A 110 -10.01 -8.61 -11.58
C ALA A 110 -10.21 -10.02 -12.17
N GLU A 111 -10.51 -10.10 -13.47
CA GLU A 111 -10.67 -11.35 -14.20
C GLU A 111 -9.39 -12.20 -14.17
N PHE A 112 -8.23 -11.60 -14.44
CA PHE A 112 -6.94 -12.29 -14.44
C PHE A 112 -6.61 -12.92 -13.08
N VAL A 113 -6.79 -12.18 -11.98
CA VAL A 113 -6.47 -12.72 -10.64
C VAL A 113 -7.48 -13.78 -10.20
N GLN A 114 -8.75 -13.65 -10.60
CA GLN A 114 -9.80 -14.60 -10.27
C GLN A 114 -9.66 -15.93 -11.04
N THR A 115 -9.35 -15.86 -12.33
CA THR A 115 -9.35 -17.03 -13.22
C THR A 115 -7.95 -17.62 -13.45
N GLY A 116 -6.90 -16.82 -13.24
CA GLY A 116 -5.54 -17.15 -13.67
C GLY A 116 -5.32 -17.09 -15.19
N ALA A 117 -6.37 -16.81 -15.98
CA ALA A 117 -6.28 -16.74 -17.44
C ALA A 117 -5.53 -15.48 -17.85
N LEU A 118 -4.43 -15.65 -18.60
CA LEU A 118 -3.62 -14.54 -19.06
C LEU A 118 -4.46 -13.58 -19.93
N PRO A 119 -4.52 -12.28 -19.60
CA PRO A 119 -5.22 -11.33 -20.44
C PRO A 119 -4.47 -11.15 -21.76
N GLN A 120 -5.18 -10.72 -22.79
CA GLN A 120 -4.53 -10.20 -23.99
C GLN A 120 -3.59 -9.05 -23.59
N VAL A 121 -2.33 -9.12 -24.01
CA VAL A 121 -1.35 -8.10 -23.67
C VAL A 121 -1.72 -6.80 -24.37
N LEU A 122 -2.10 -5.80 -23.58
CA LEU A 122 -2.38 -4.45 -24.06
C LEU A 122 -1.10 -3.60 -24.09
N PRO A 123 -1.03 -2.52 -24.90
CA PRO A 123 0.14 -1.63 -24.96
C PRO A 123 0.52 -1.00 -23.61
N CYS A 124 -0.44 -0.86 -22.69
CA CYS A 124 -0.19 -0.34 -21.34
C CYS A 124 0.48 -1.36 -20.40
N MET A 125 0.59 -2.63 -20.81
CA MET A 125 1.08 -3.71 -19.97
C MET A 125 2.56 -4.01 -20.18
N ASN A 126 3.28 -4.25 -19.09
CA ASN A 126 4.62 -4.78 -19.12
C ASN A 126 4.59 -6.32 -19.19
N ARG A 127 5.04 -6.89 -20.31
CA ARG A 127 5.05 -8.35 -20.57
C ARG A 127 5.85 -9.15 -19.53
N GLN A 128 7.01 -8.65 -19.11
CA GLN A 128 7.85 -9.34 -18.13
C GLN A 128 7.14 -9.40 -16.78
N VAL A 129 6.59 -8.26 -16.32
CA VAL A 129 5.87 -8.21 -15.05
C VAL A 129 4.60 -9.07 -15.11
N MET A 130 3.91 -9.12 -16.26
CA MET A 130 2.77 -10.02 -16.47
C MET A 130 3.15 -11.50 -16.34
N GLY A 131 4.32 -11.92 -16.85
CA GLY A 131 4.83 -13.28 -16.67
C GLY A 131 5.04 -13.65 -15.20
N GLU A 132 5.60 -12.72 -14.41
CA GLU A 132 5.80 -12.89 -12.97
C GLU A 132 4.48 -12.92 -12.19
N LEU A 133 3.55 -12.03 -12.54
CA LEU A 133 2.20 -12.00 -12.00
C LEU A 133 1.47 -13.32 -12.27
N SER A 134 1.61 -13.85 -13.49
CA SER A 134 1.02 -15.13 -13.88
C SER A 134 1.60 -16.29 -13.08
N TYR A 135 2.91 -16.30 -12.84
CA TYR A 135 3.51 -17.27 -11.92
C TYR A 135 2.96 -17.12 -10.49
N PHE A 136 2.85 -15.90 -9.97
CA PHE A 136 2.34 -15.64 -8.63
C PHE A 136 0.87 -16.11 -8.45
N VAL A 137 0.01 -15.83 -9.43
CA VAL A 137 -1.41 -16.23 -9.43
C VAL A 137 -1.58 -17.74 -9.62
N ARG A 138 -0.71 -18.41 -10.40
CA ARG A 138 -0.77 -19.88 -10.53
C ARG A 138 -0.27 -20.64 -9.31
N THR A 139 0.66 -20.06 -8.55
CA THR A 139 1.28 -20.70 -7.39
C THR A 139 0.45 -20.56 -6.11
N HIS A 140 -0.46 -19.59 -6.06
CA HIS A 140 -1.30 -19.32 -4.90
C HIS A 140 -2.77 -19.28 -5.35
N THR A 141 -3.65 -19.96 -4.63
CA THR A 141 -5.10 -19.75 -4.80
C THR A 141 -5.48 -18.44 -4.13
N LEU A 142 -5.50 -17.36 -4.92
CA LEU A 142 -5.65 -16.00 -4.40
C LEU A 142 -7.09 -15.53 -4.42
N MET A 143 -7.46 -14.80 -3.39
CA MET A 143 -8.71 -14.07 -3.31
C MET A 143 -8.50 -12.70 -2.66
N PRO A 144 -9.32 -11.69 -2.96
CA PRO A 144 -9.24 -10.43 -2.25
C PRO A 144 -9.52 -10.65 -0.76
N LYS A 145 -8.66 -10.14 0.12
CA LYS A 145 -8.81 -10.29 1.59
C LYS A 145 -8.94 -8.99 2.34
N ALA A 146 -8.34 -7.91 1.84
CA ALA A 146 -8.40 -6.62 2.51
C ALA A 146 -8.40 -5.48 1.52
N PHE A 147 -9.30 -4.53 1.73
CA PHE A 147 -9.26 -3.22 1.13
C PHE A 147 -8.53 -2.29 2.10
N VAL A 148 -7.55 -1.54 1.62
CA VAL A 148 -6.81 -0.55 2.42
C VAL A 148 -6.72 0.74 1.64
N ALA A 149 -7.32 1.79 2.19
CA ALA A 149 -7.24 3.15 1.66
C ALA A 149 -6.55 4.09 2.64
N TYR A 150 -6.00 5.17 2.09
CA TYR A 150 -5.38 6.26 2.84
C TYR A 150 -5.17 7.44 1.90
N ASP A 151 -4.99 8.62 2.48
CA ASP A 151 -4.73 9.83 1.71
C ASP A 151 -3.24 10.10 1.78
N ARG A 152 -2.61 10.34 0.63
CA ARG A 152 -1.17 10.48 0.49
C ARG A 152 -0.80 11.85 -0.05
N ILE A 153 0.30 12.36 0.45
CA ILE A 153 1.13 13.36 -0.24
C ILE A 153 2.54 12.78 -0.38
N ALA A 154 3.22 13.05 -1.49
CA ALA A 154 4.54 12.49 -1.73
C ALA A 154 5.46 13.47 -2.47
N TYR A 155 6.74 13.36 -2.19
CA TYR A 155 7.80 14.21 -2.69
C TYR A 155 8.94 13.37 -3.28
N PHE A 156 9.57 13.90 -4.33
CA PHE A 156 10.78 13.37 -4.94
C PHE A 156 11.93 14.36 -4.81
N ASP A 157 13.13 13.83 -4.65
CA ASP A 157 14.34 14.63 -4.75
C ASP A 157 14.43 15.28 -6.14
N ARG A 158 14.84 16.55 -6.19
CA ARG A 158 14.81 17.40 -7.40
C ARG A 158 15.84 17.00 -8.45
N GLU A 159 16.91 16.32 -8.07
CA GLU A 159 18.02 16.01 -8.96
C GLU A 159 17.95 14.58 -9.47
N THR A 160 17.89 13.63 -8.55
CA THR A 160 18.11 12.21 -8.84
C THR A 160 16.84 11.38 -8.79
N HIS A 161 15.80 11.88 -8.11
CA HIS A 161 14.57 11.16 -7.76
C HIS A 161 14.84 9.83 -7.00
N ASP A 162 16.06 9.64 -6.45
CA ASP A 162 16.45 8.45 -5.71
C ASP A 162 15.89 8.44 -4.28
N LEU A 163 15.76 9.63 -3.69
CA LEU A 163 15.03 9.84 -2.44
C LEU A 163 13.57 10.16 -2.74
N ARG A 164 12.67 9.40 -2.09
CA ARG A 164 11.23 9.65 -2.09
C ARG A 164 10.71 9.64 -0.67
N ILE A 165 10.03 10.71 -0.28
CA ILE A 165 9.33 10.81 1.00
C ILE A 165 7.82 10.84 0.72
N SER A 166 7.03 10.17 1.53
CA SER A 166 5.58 10.26 1.45
C SER A 166 4.95 10.22 2.83
N PHE A 167 3.87 10.99 3.01
CA PHE A 167 3.09 11.00 4.23
C PHE A 167 1.70 10.45 3.93
N ASP A 168 1.27 9.48 4.74
CA ASP A 168 -0.06 8.89 4.65
C ASP A 168 -0.89 9.27 5.88
N ARG A 169 -2.13 9.67 5.68
CA ARG A 169 -3.11 9.94 6.75
C ARG A 169 -4.45 9.24 6.46
N ASN A 170 -5.36 9.26 7.43
CA ASN A 170 -6.70 8.69 7.30
C ASN A 170 -6.68 7.22 6.83
N LEU A 171 -5.74 6.43 7.38
CA LEU A 171 -5.60 5.02 7.02
C LEU A 171 -6.83 4.25 7.48
N ARG A 172 -7.50 3.63 6.52
CA ARG A 172 -8.74 2.89 6.71
C ARG A 172 -8.68 1.56 5.99
N ALA A 173 -9.28 0.53 6.58
CA ALA A 173 -9.34 -0.79 5.97
C ALA A 173 -10.68 -1.46 6.22
N ARG A 174 -10.98 -2.43 5.37
CA ARG A 174 -12.16 -3.29 5.51
C ARG A 174 -11.93 -4.65 4.88
N SER A 175 -12.70 -5.64 5.33
CA SER A 175 -12.73 -7.00 4.80
C SER A 175 -13.98 -7.28 3.96
N ASP A 176 -14.97 -6.38 3.95
CA ASP A 176 -16.17 -6.42 3.12
C ASP A 176 -16.02 -5.50 1.90
N ARG A 177 -16.91 -5.67 0.89
CA ARG A 177 -16.98 -4.81 -0.31
C ARG A 177 -15.60 -4.53 -0.91
N LEU A 178 -14.86 -5.59 -1.20
CA LEU A 178 -13.48 -5.56 -1.66
C LEU A 178 -13.38 -5.20 -3.15
N SER A 179 -13.76 -3.97 -3.49
CA SER A 179 -13.73 -3.44 -4.85
C SER A 179 -13.15 -2.03 -4.88
N LEU A 180 -12.35 -1.74 -5.92
CA LEU A 180 -11.85 -0.39 -6.22
C LEU A 180 -12.92 0.52 -6.83
N THR A 181 -14.07 -0.05 -7.23
CA THR A 181 -15.24 0.70 -7.73
C THR A 181 -16.17 1.18 -6.63
N SER A 182 -15.98 0.71 -5.39
CA SER A 182 -16.77 1.15 -4.23
C SER A 182 -16.20 2.43 -3.62
N ALA A 183 -16.96 3.07 -2.73
CA ALA A 183 -16.41 4.14 -1.89
C ALA A 183 -15.22 3.61 -1.08
N ASP A 184 -14.26 4.47 -0.77
CA ASP A 184 -13.01 4.13 -0.10
C ASP A 184 -13.13 4.09 1.43
N THR A 185 -14.35 3.97 1.96
CA THR A 185 -14.65 3.92 3.39
C THR A 185 -14.15 2.64 4.07
N GLY A 186 -14.00 2.68 5.39
CA GLY A 186 -13.59 1.52 6.19
C GLY A 186 -13.31 1.92 7.63
N THR A 187 -12.85 0.96 8.43
CA THR A 187 -12.46 1.16 9.82
C THR A 187 -11.06 1.78 9.88
N PRO A 188 -10.83 2.81 10.71
CA PRO A 188 -9.49 3.35 10.93
C PRO A 188 -8.51 2.28 11.43
N ILE A 189 -7.30 2.24 10.86
CA ILE A 189 -6.22 1.29 11.26
C ILE A 189 -5.30 1.92 12.31
N ILE A 190 -5.25 3.25 12.34
CA ILE A 190 -4.50 4.04 13.32
C ILE A 190 -5.36 5.25 13.71
N LYS A 191 -4.98 5.92 14.80
CA LYS A 191 -5.62 7.17 15.22
C LYS A 191 -5.58 8.21 14.10
N SER A 192 -6.64 9.00 13.97
CA SER A 192 -6.83 9.96 12.87
C SER A 192 -5.81 11.10 12.84
N ASP A 193 -5.16 11.38 13.97
CA ASP A 193 -4.12 12.40 14.15
C ASP A 193 -2.69 11.89 13.87
N VAL A 194 -2.55 10.59 13.55
CA VAL A 194 -1.26 9.96 13.27
C VAL A 194 -1.02 9.88 11.76
N TYR A 195 0.16 10.35 11.35
CA TYR A 195 0.66 10.27 10.00
C TYR A 195 1.73 9.18 9.89
N VAL A 196 1.72 8.44 8.79
CA VAL A 196 2.79 7.49 8.47
C VAL A 196 3.71 8.11 7.44
N MET A 197 4.90 8.50 7.86
CA MET A 197 5.96 8.91 6.93
C MET A 197 6.71 7.68 6.43
N GLU A 198 6.91 7.59 5.12
CA GLU A 198 7.72 6.56 4.48
C GLU A 198 8.88 7.22 3.71
N VAL A 199 10.09 7.10 4.23
CA VAL A 199 11.33 7.51 3.56
C VAL A 199 11.87 6.34 2.74
N LYS A 200 12.14 6.58 1.45
CA LYS A 200 12.58 5.55 0.52
C LYS A 200 13.81 6.01 -0.24
N THR A 201 14.88 5.23 -0.21
CA THR A 201 16.18 5.56 -0.81
C THR A 201 16.73 4.34 -1.53
N ARG A 202 17.49 4.54 -2.62
CA ARG A 202 18.31 3.45 -3.19
C ARG A 202 19.56 3.19 -2.35
N PHE A 203 20.19 4.27 -1.88
CA PHE A 203 21.44 4.26 -1.10
C PHE A 203 21.20 4.86 0.30
N ALA A 204 22.13 5.69 0.78
CA ALA A 204 22.01 6.39 2.05
C ALA A 204 20.96 7.53 1.99
N ALA A 205 20.46 7.93 3.15
CA ALA A 205 19.70 9.16 3.30
C ALA A 205 20.67 10.36 3.29
N PRO A 206 20.28 11.52 2.72
CA PRO A 206 21.10 12.73 2.77
C PRO A 206 21.18 13.29 4.20
N LEU A 207 22.25 14.04 4.49
CA LEU A 207 22.52 14.57 5.82
C LEU A 207 21.40 15.47 6.36
N TRP A 208 20.87 16.36 5.53
CA TRP A 208 19.75 17.24 5.93
C TRP A 208 18.55 16.43 6.45
N LEU A 209 18.30 15.24 5.87
CA LEU A 209 17.19 14.40 6.28
C LEU A 209 17.53 13.67 7.58
N THR A 210 18.77 13.21 7.76
CA THR A 210 19.17 12.57 9.02
C THR A 210 19.12 13.55 10.19
N ASP A 211 19.56 14.79 9.97
CA ASP A 211 19.52 15.86 10.97
C ASP A 211 18.08 16.22 11.32
N LEU A 212 17.23 16.42 10.30
CA LEU A 212 15.79 16.68 10.50
C LEU A 212 15.11 15.56 11.30
N LEU A 213 15.41 14.29 11.00
CA LEU A 213 14.83 13.16 11.73
C LEU A 213 15.29 13.14 13.19
N ALA A 214 16.57 13.45 13.45
CA ALA A 214 17.13 13.51 14.80
C ALA A 214 16.52 14.66 15.61
N ASP A 215 16.45 15.86 15.04
CA ASP A 215 15.90 17.06 15.69
C ASP A 215 14.42 16.90 16.07
N GLN A 216 13.66 16.16 15.26
CA GLN A 216 12.26 15.87 15.54
C GLN A 216 12.06 14.61 16.40
N GLY A 217 13.13 13.95 16.85
CA GLY A 217 13.06 12.73 17.67
C GLY A 217 12.39 11.56 16.94
N LEU A 218 12.54 11.48 15.62
CA LEU A 218 11.86 10.48 14.79
C LEU A 218 12.69 9.20 14.64
N TYR A 219 12.24 8.17 15.37
CA TYR A 219 12.86 6.85 15.31
C TYR A 219 12.13 5.92 14.35
N LYS A 220 12.91 5.08 13.66
CA LYS A 220 12.38 4.10 12.71
C LYS A 220 11.45 3.10 13.42
N GLN A 221 10.27 2.90 12.86
CA GLN A 221 9.28 1.94 13.34
C GLN A 221 8.92 0.89 12.28
N SER A 222 8.51 -0.30 12.73
CA SER A 222 7.94 -1.31 11.84
C SER A 222 6.43 -1.13 11.73
N PHE A 223 5.95 -0.65 10.59
CA PHE A 223 4.52 -0.50 10.32
C PHE A 223 4.13 -1.13 8.98
N SER A 224 3.02 -1.88 8.97
CA SER A 224 2.45 -2.53 7.80
C SER A 224 0.95 -2.32 7.80
N LYS A 225 0.42 -1.48 6.91
CA LYS A 225 -1.02 -1.15 6.84
C LYS A 225 -1.93 -2.39 6.87
N TYR A 226 -1.70 -3.36 5.98
CA TYR A 226 -2.44 -4.63 5.96
C TYR A 226 -2.11 -5.53 7.17
N GLY A 227 -0.89 -5.46 7.70
CA GLY A 227 -0.50 -6.28 8.86
C GLY A 227 -1.16 -5.83 10.15
N SER A 228 -1.25 -4.51 10.37
CA SER A 228 -1.97 -3.90 11.47
C SER A 228 -3.46 -4.27 11.40
N PHE A 229 -4.11 -4.05 10.25
CA PHE A 229 -5.51 -4.44 10.07
C PHE A 229 -5.77 -5.93 10.35
N TYR A 230 -4.90 -6.82 9.87
CA TYR A 230 -5.02 -8.26 10.14
C TYR A 230 -4.86 -8.59 11.64
N LEU A 231 -3.86 -8.01 12.32
CA LEU A 231 -3.64 -8.24 13.75
C LEU A 231 -4.80 -7.69 14.59
N ASP A 232 -5.30 -6.51 14.27
CA ASP A 232 -6.43 -5.90 14.99
C ASP A 232 -7.68 -6.79 14.88
N ALA A 233 -7.93 -7.35 13.69
CA ALA A 233 -9.04 -8.28 13.45
C ALA A 233 -8.94 -9.59 14.25
N LEU A 234 -7.72 -10.07 14.55
CA LEU A 234 -7.52 -11.26 15.41
C LEU A 234 -7.79 -10.97 16.89
N THR A 235 -7.58 -9.72 17.31
CA THR A 235 -7.78 -9.29 18.71
C THR A 235 -9.17 -8.76 18.98
N ALA A 236 -9.95 -8.46 17.93
CA ALA A 236 -11.32 -8.00 18.07
C ALA A 236 -12.19 -9.12 18.69
N PRO A 237 -13.02 -8.82 19.71
CA PRO A 237 -13.96 -9.79 20.23
C PRO A 237 -14.87 -10.28 19.10
N ALA A 238 -15.12 -11.59 19.04
CA ALA A 238 -16.01 -12.17 18.05
C ALA A 238 -17.36 -11.44 18.09
N PRO A 239 -17.97 -11.11 16.93
CA PRO A 239 -19.28 -10.50 16.92
C PRO A 239 -20.23 -11.42 17.69
N ALA A 240 -20.94 -10.85 18.68
CA ALA A 240 -21.93 -11.60 19.45
C ALA A 240 -22.86 -12.29 18.46
N ALA A 241 -22.94 -13.62 18.54
CA ALA A 241 -23.86 -14.39 17.73
C ALA A 241 -25.24 -13.76 17.89
N GLN A 242 -25.83 -13.30 16.78
CA GLN A 242 -27.22 -12.90 16.77
C GLN A 242 -28.01 -14.15 17.16
N THR A 243 -28.44 -14.20 18.42
CA THR A 243 -29.40 -15.19 18.88
C THR A 243 -30.67 -14.90 18.10
N ASP A 244 -30.91 -15.70 17.06
CA ASP A 244 -32.21 -15.80 16.42
C ASP A 244 -33.24 -16.12 17.51
N ALA A 245 -33.96 -15.09 17.94
CA ALA A 245 -35.14 -15.24 18.76
C ALA A 245 -36.27 -15.80 17.87
N LYS A 246 -36.18 -17.08 17.54
CA LYS A 246 -37.37 -17.90 17.26
C LYS A 246 -38.11 -18.06 18.59
N LYS A 247 -39.11 -17.21 18.84
CA LYS A 247 -40.28 -17.52 19.67
C LYS A 247 -41.50 -16.80 19.08
N THR A 248 -42.29 -17.51 18.28
CA THR A 248 -43.66 -17.96 18.62
C THR A 248 -44.56 -16.87 19.20
N ALA A 249 -45.45 -16.35 18.35
CA ALA A 249 -46.89 -16.30 18.58
C ALA A 249 -47.58 -16.26 17.21
#